data_AF-A0A961CKE3-F1
#
_entry.id   AF-A0A961CKE3-F1
#
_cell.length_a   1.000
_cell.length_b   1.000
_cell.length_c   1.000
_cell.angle_alpha   90.00
_cell.angle_beta   90.00
_cell.angle_gamma   90.00
#
_symmetry.space_group_name_H-M   'P 1'
#
loop_
_entity.id
_entity.type
_entity.pdbx_description
1 polymer ?
#
loop_
_entity_poly.entity_id
_entity_poly.type
_entity_poly.pdbx_seq_one_letter_code
_entity_poly.pdbx_strand_id
1 'polypeptide(L)'
;VEEQFYLLIAVAVFLAFRKWGPYRKGYMWIAFAGGAASAIWMAILFRFGQLTTEGYAPMGIDPESLPHWAQVFFNMVPGNDMSRLYFGTDTRLQGSLIGVATAFLVNRIDLTKVKQRTFEILAVIGIGGQIFGWLAIQGEGLNWLYTGGFFVWDLIVAAGIIAMMAPRPTRIGAGLSWKPLVWLGGLSYSIYVLHWPVYVWLDGLFSTTMSFVPLVILKLAVTFVVSYLSFRFWENPIRFKGLPTAGKKIAMTVTAVVVAIAFLASTTIGAESGEDVQVDLNLMADGRVPMMMAGDSMPQVMWQHLNGRADKDAGIALWPSTILGCGLGEGDVYLRGQATPRNDECRTWPELYQNNVNQIRPAATILLAFGWDLYDRRFEDAAGNKVDVKVGTPEWNQIYGDTVQQAIDILSSQGGKVIIVTVPCVDLDAPTPQHPTYEEVAEPHRVQAMNDLLRQKVAENPTKATLFDLNALLCPDGSTFQAFAGDTLLSTDGFHFTPEGSQIVWQSMLPTIYATLGIEAVEPSQATTTTAPA
;
A
#
# COMPACT_ATOMS: atom_id res chain seq x y z
N VAL A 1 -12.28 8.21 -0.31
CA VAL A 1 -11.84 8.68 -1.64
C VAL A 1 -12.71 8.11 -2.78
N GLU A 2 -13.26 6.89 -2.68
CA GLU A 2 -14.21 6.33 -3.68
C GLU A 2 -15.49 7.15 -3.91
N GLU A 3 -16.06 7.79 -2.88
CA GLU A 3 -17.39 8.41 -2.95
C GLU A 3 -17.47 9.77 -3.67
N GLN A 4 -16.35 10.50 -3.86
CA GLN A 4 -16.39 11.87 -4.37
C GLN A 4 -16.91 11.97 -5.82
N PHE A 5 -16.90 10.86 -6.57
CA PHE A 5 -17.11 10.85 -8.01
C PHE A 5 -18.50 10.37 -8.45
N TYR A 6 -19.25 9.68 -7.58
CA TYR A 6 -20.62 9.22 -7.87
C TYR A 6 -21.65 10.36 -7.92
N LEU A 7 -21.37 11.47 -7.21
CA LEU A 7 -22.26 12.64 -7.16
C LEU A 7 -22.39 13.34 -8.52
N LEU A 8 -21.30 13.50 -9.27
CA LEU A 8 -21.32 14.17 -10.58
C LEU A 8 -22.15 13.40 -11.59
N ILE A 9 -22.02 12.07 -11.62
CA ILE A 9 -22.77 11.19 -12.52
C ILE A 9 -24.26 11.22 -12.15
N ALA A 10 -24.60 11.10 -10.85
CA ALA A 10 -25.97 11.16 -10.39
C ALA A 10 -26.64 12.51 -10.73
N VAL A 11 -25.91 13.62 -10.57
CA VAL A 11 -26.37 14.96 -10.96
C VAL A 11 -26.54 15.09 -12.47
N ALA A 12 -25.58 14.63 -13.26
CA ALA A 12 -25.66 14.68 -14.73
C ALA A 12 -26.87 13.88 -15.24
N VAL A 13 -27.07 12.67 -14.71
CA VAL A 13 -28.22 11.80 -15.01
C VAL A 13 -29.52 12.47 -14.58
N PHE A 14 -29.59 13.06 -13.39
CA PHE A 14 -30.76 13.78 -12.90
C PHE A 14 -31.11 14.99 -13.79
N LEU A 15 -30.13 15.79 -14.19
CA LEU A 15 -30.33 16.94 -15.08
C LEU A 15 -30.79 16.50 -16.48
N ALA A 16 -30.25 15.40 -16.99
CA ALA A 16 -30.70 14.79 -18.24
C ALA A 16 -32.16 14.33 -18.16
N PHE A 17 -32.54 13.64 -17.08
CA PHE A 17 -33.93 13.23 -16.83
C PHE A 17 -34.87 14.43 -16.72
N ARG A 18 -34.49 15.47 -15.96
CA ARG A 18 -35.29 16.68 -15.76
C ARG A 18 -35.59 17.40 -17.07
N LYS A 19 -34.61 17.46 -17.98
CA LYS A 19 -34.73 18.23 -19.23
C LYS A 19 -35.37 17.43 -20.37
N TRP A 20 -35.25 16.09 -20.41
CA TRP A 20 -35.61 15.30 -21.61
C TRP A 20 -36.53 14.09 -21.36
N GLY A 21 -36.87 13.78 -20.10
CA GLY A 21 -37.83 12.74 -19.72
C GLY A 21 -37.31 11.28 -19.81
N PRO A 22 -37.96 10.31 -19.12
CA PRO A 22 -37.41 8.97 -18.88
C PRO A 22 -37.62 7.94 -20.02
N TYR A 23 -38.26 8.29 -21.14
CA TYR A 23 -38.74 7.28 -22.10
C TYR A 23 -37.93 7.15 -23.40
N ARG A 24 -36.89 7.95 -23.65
CA ARG A 24 -36.18 7.90 -24.95
C ARG A 24 -35.34 6.65 -25.12
N LYS A 25 -35.58 5.90 -26.20
CA LYS A 25 -34.83 4.67 -26.53
C LYS A 25 -33.32 4.84 -26.56
N GLY A 26 -32.88 6.01 -27.00
CA GLY A 26 -31.47 6.39 -27.05
C GLY A 26 -30.75 6.35 -25.70
N TYR A 27 -31.37 6.76 -24.58
CA TYR A 27 -30.63 6.91 -23.31
C TYR A 27 -30.10 5.59 -22.74
N MET A 28 -30.87 4.50 -22.88
CA MET A 28 -30.40 3.17 -22.48
C MET A 28 -29.16 2.75 -23.27
N TRP A 29 -29.20 2.92 -24.59
CA TRP A 29 -28.08 2.56 -25.47
C TRP A 29 -26.89 3.49 -25.30
N ILE A 30 -27.12 4.78 -25.06
CA ILE A 30 -26.06 5.75 -24.75
C ILE A 30 -25.38 5.38 -23.44
N ALA A 31 -26.14 5.05 -22.39
CA ALA A 31 -25.56 4.62 -21.11
C ALA A 31 -24.78 3.31 -21.28
N PHE A 32 -25.36 2.29 -21.92
CA PHE A 32 -24.66 1.03 -22.16
C PHE A 32 -23.39 1.21 -23.00
N ALA A 33 -23.46 1.96 -24.10
CA ALA A 33 -22.31 2.25 -24.96
C ALA A 33 -21.26 3.08 -24.23
N GLY A 34 -21.66 4.04 -23.39
CA GLY A 34 -20.74 4.80 -22.54
C GLY A 34 -20.06 3.92 -21.50
N GLY A 35 -20.77 2.94 -20.93
CA GLY A 35 -20.18 1.97 -20.01
C GLY A 35 -19.16 1.07 -20.71
N ALA A 36 -19.49 0.58 -21.91
CA ALA A 36 -18.55 -0.19 -22.73
C ALA A 36 -17.34 0.66 -23.15
N ALA A 37 -17.54 1.93 -23.50
CA ALA A 37 -16.46 2.85 -23.84
C ALA A 37 -15.53 3.10 -22.64
N SER A 38 -16.08 3.24 -21.43
CA SER A 38 -15.31 3.35 -20.19
C SER A 38 -14.47 2.09 -19.92
N ALA A 39 -15.04 0.90 -20.16
CA ALA A 39 -14.31 -0.37 -20.05
C ALA A 39 -13.17 -0.50 -21.08
N ILE A 40 -13.45 -0.15 -22.34
CA ILE A 40 -12.45 -0.14 -23.42
C ILE A 40 -11.34 0.87 -23.09
N TRP A 41 -11.72 2.03 -22.57
CA TRP A 41 -10.78 3.06 -22.15
C TRP A 41 -9.85 2.57 -21.03
N MET A 42 -10.39 1.91 -20.01
CA MET A 42 -9.58 1.24 -18.99
C MET A 42 -8.59 0.24 -19.59
N ALA A 43 -9.03 -0.59 -20.54
CA ALA A 43 -8.18 -1.56 -21.20
C ALA A 43 -7.05 -0.91 -22.05
N ILE A 44 -7.35 0.23 -22.69
CA ILE A 44 -6.35 1.03 -23.42
C ILE A 44 -5.30 1.58 -22.45
N LEU A 45 -5.74 2.21 -21.35
CA LEU A 45 -4.83 2.77 -20.34
C LEU A 45 -3.99 1.68 -19.66
N PHE A 46 -4.59 0.52 -19.40
CA PHE A 46 -3.85 -0.65 -18.94
C PHE A 46 -2.74 -1.05 -19.91
N ARG A 47 -3.04 -1.09 -21.23
CA ARG A 47 -2.02 -1.40 -22.24
C ARG A 47 -0.95 -0.31 -22.34
N PHE A 48 -1.29 0.96 -22.13
CA PHE A 48 -0.30 2.04 -22.10
C PHE A 48 0.68 1.88 -20.94
N GLY A 49 0.19 1.51 -19.75
CA GLY A 49 1.05 1.21 -18.60
C GLY A 49 1.99 0.04 -18.85
N GLN A 50 1.49 -1.04 -19.47
CA GLN A 50 2.32 -2.17 -19.89
C GLN A 50 3.40 -1.76 -20.89
N LEU A 51 3.02 -1.08 -21.97
CA LEU A 51 3.96 -0.62 -22.99
C LEU A 51 5.03 0.30 -22.41
N THR A 52 4.63 1.23 -21.54
CA THR A 52 5.56 2.13 -20.85
C THR A 52 6.53 1.34 -19.97
N THR A 53 6.05 0.34 -19.24
CA THR A 53 6.88 -0.54 -18.40
C THR A 53 7.83 -1.44 -19.22
N GLU A 54 7.43 -1.78 -20.45
CA GLU A 54 8.23 -2.49 -21.45
C GLU A 54 9.23 -1.56 -22.18
N GLY A 55 9.23 -0.26 -21.92
CA GLY A 55 10.13 0.73 -22.54
C GLY A 55 9.65 1.25 -23.90
N TYR A 56 8.39 1.02 -24.27
CA TYR A 56 7.79 1.52 -25.50
C TYR A 56 7.00 2.81 -25.27
N ALA A 57 7.05 3.72 -26.24
CA ALA A 57 6.25 4.95 -26.29
C ALA A 57 4.82 4.66 -26.76
N PRO A 58 3.79 4.67 -25.89
CA PRO A 58 2.42 4.41 -26.33
C PRO A 58 1.96 5.51 -27.28
N MET A 59 1.36 5.14 -28.41
CA MET A 59 1.00 6.06 -29.50
C MET A 59 2.19 6.86 -30.09
N GLY A 60 3.43 6.43 -29.85
CA GLY A 60 4.64 7.16 -30.26
C GLY A 60 4.92 8.41 -29.44
N ILE A 61 4.25 8.59 -28.30
CA ILE A 61 4.50 9.69 -27.36
C ILE A 61 5.47 9.18 -26.31
N ASP A 62 6.60 9.87 -26.19
CA ASP A 62 7.56 9.62 -25.12
C ASP A 62 6.93 10.04 -23.77
N PRO A 63 6.72 9.11 -22.82
CA PRO A 63 6.16 9.43 -21.52
C PRO A 63 6.94 10.50 -20.76
N GLU A 64 8.26 10.56 -20.91
CA GLU A 64 9.12 11.54 -20.23
C GLU A 64 8.89 12.98 -20.75
N SER A 65 8.38 13.11 -21.97
CA SER A 65 8.04 14.41 -22.55
C SER A 65 6.73 15.01 -21.99
N LEU A 66 5.92 14.21 -21.30
CA LEU A 66 4.64 14.63 -20.74
C LEU A 66 4.82 15.18 -19.31
N PRO A 67 4.02 16.19 -18.90
CA PRO A 67 3.97 16.60 -17.50
C PRO A 67 3.43 15.45 -16.64
N HIS A 68 3.87 15.37 -15.37
CA HIS A 68 3.57 14.25 -14.49
C HIS A 68 2.06 13.93 -14.37
N TRP A 69 1.21 14.95 -14.26
CA TRP A 69 -0.25 14.74 -14.22
C TRP A 69 -0.78 14.01 -15.46
N ALA A 70 -0.18 14.22 -16.64
CA ALA A 70 -0.58 13.58 -17.89
C ALA A 70 -0.06 12.15 -17.95
N GLN A 71 1.16 11.90 -17.46
CA GLN A 71 1.68 10.54 -17.29
C GLN A 71 0.75 9.73 -16.39
N VAL A 72 0.38 10.26 -15.22
CA VAL A 72 -0.60 9.64 -14.31
C VAL A 72 -1.95 9.50 -15.00
N PHE A 73 -2.47 10.54 -15.65
CA PHE A 73 -3.80 10.50 -16.28
C PHE A 73 -3.90 9.41 -17.36
N PHE A 74 -2.88 9.26 -18.19
CA PHE A 74 -2.83 8.27 -19.27
C PHE A 74 -2.20 6.94 -18.86
N ASN A 75 -1.93 6.74 -17.57
CA ASN A 75 -1.28 5.54 -17.04
C ASN A 75 0.05 5.23 -17.75
N MET A 76 0.81 6.28 -18.09
CA MET A 76 2.15 6.23 -18.68
C MET A 76 3.22 6.47 -17.63
N VAL A 77 2.99 6.01 -16.40
CA VAL A 77 4.00 6.02 -15.32
C VAL A 77 4.71 4.67 -15.33
N PRO A 78 6.05 4.62 -15.25
CA PRO A 78 6.78 3.36 -15.12
C PRO A 78 6.32 2.54 -13.90
N GLY A 79 6.23 1.22 -14.03
CA GLY A 79 5.88 0.31 -12.92
C GLY A 79 4.45 -0.24 -12.95
N ASN A 80 3.63 0.17 -13.92
CA ASN A 80 2.28 -0.37 -14.15
C ASN A 80 1.37 -0.32 -12.90
N ASP A 81 1.38 0.81 -12.19
CA ASP A 81 0.53 1.03 -11.03
C ASP A 81 -0.96 0.99 -11.41
N MET A 82 -1.70 0.07 -10.79
CA MET A 82 -3.13 -0.13 -11.05
C MET A 82 -4.01 0.94 -10.39
N SER A 83 -3.46 1.75 -9.48
CA SER A 83 -4.22 2.74 -8.70
C SER A 83 -4.95 3.74 -9.59
N ARG A 84 -4.31 4.22 -10.65
CA ARG A 84 -4.95 5.12 -11.63
C ARG A 84 -6.17 4.49 -12.30
N LEU A 85 -6.06 3.22 -12.68
CA LEU A 85 -7.14 2.49 -13.35
C LEU A 85 -8.27 2.18 -12.38
N TYR A 86 -7.92 1.85 -11.13
CA TYR A 86 -8.86 1.46 -10.09
C TYR A 86 -9.63 2.65 -9.50
N PHE A 87 -8.96 3.77 -9.24
CA PHE A 87 -9.58 4.98 -8.67
C PHE A 87 -10.06 5.99 -9.72
N GLY A 88 -9.73 5.76 -10.99
CA GLY A 88 -10.15 6.60 -12.11
C GLY A 88 -11.67 6.65 -12.28
N THR A 89 -12.23 7.86 -12.30
CA THR A 89 -13.67 8.04 -12.58
C THR A 89 -14.02 7.61 -14.00
N ASP A 90 -13.20 7.98 -14.97
CA ASP A 90 -13.33 7.65 -16.38
C ASP A 90 -13.28 6.15 -16.66
N THR A 91 -12.46 5.42 -15.91
CA THR A 91 -12.29 3.96 -16.02
C THR A 91 -13.34 3.18 -15.23
N ARG A 92 -13.84 3.72 -14.10
CA ARG A 92 -14.87 3.08 -13.26
C ARG A 92 -16.31 3.55 -13.54
N LEU A 93 -16.50 4.50 -14.46
CA LEU A 93 -17.82 5.00 -14.88
C LEU A 93 -18.73 3.88 -15.40
N GLN A 94 -18.14 2.81 -15.97
CA GLN A 94 -18.83 1.62 -16.47
C GLN A 94 -19.94 1.09 -15.57
N GLY A 95 -19.67 0.82 -14.28
CA GLY A 95 -20.67 0.21 -13.39
C GLY A 95 -21.88 1.10 -13.16
N SER A 96 -21.67 2.41 -13.02
CA SER A 96 -22.77 3.37 -12.87
C SER A 96 -23.64 3.44 -14.13
N LEU A 97 -23.01 3.47 -15.31
CA LEU A 97 -23.72 3.52 -16.59
C LEU A 97 -24.45 2.22 -16.92
N ILE A 98 -23.90 1.06 -16.56
CA ILE A 98 -24.59 -0.22 -16.63
C ILE A 98 -25.81 -0.25 -15.69
N GLY A 99 -25.69 0.31 -14.49
CA GLY A 99 -26.84 0.50 -13.59
C GLY A 99 -27.94 1.36 -14.21
N VAL A 100 -27.58 2.50 -14.82
CA VAL A 100 -28.52 3.38 -15.54
C VAL A 100 -29.18 2.64 -16.71
N ALA A 101 -28.41 1.93 -17.53
CA ALA A 101 -28.93 1.16 -18.66
C ALA A 101 -29.91 0.08 -18.18
N THR A 102 -29.57 -0.65 -17.11
CA THR A 102 -30.42 -1.64 -16.45
C THR A 102 -31.73 -1.01 -15.97
N ALA A 103 -31.70 0.15 -15.33
CA ALA A 103 -32.90 0.86 -14.86
C ALA A 103 -33.85 1.22 -16.03
N PHE A 104 -33.31 1.68 -17.16
CA PHE A 104 -34.12 1.94 -18.36
C PHE A 104 -34.67 0.64 -18.98
N LEU A 105 -33.88 -0.44 -18.97
CA LEU A 105 -34.28 -1.73 -19.50
C LEU A 105 -35.48 -2.29 -18.74
N VAL A 106 -35.40 -2.34 -17.40
CA VAL A 106 -36.47 -2.88 -16.55
C VAL A 106 -37.73 -2.02 -16.58
N ASN A 107 -37.62 -0.71 -16.80
CA ASN A 107 -38.80 0.16 -16.95
C ASN A 107 -39.56 -0.10 -18.27
N ARG A 108 -38.91 -0.68 -19.27
CA ARG A 108 -39.51 -0.95 -20.59
C ARG A 108 -40.06 -2.34 -20.75
N ILE A 109 -39.48 -3.29 -20.05
CA ILE A 109 -39.93 -4.68 -20.10
C ILE A 109 -41.03 -4.84 -19.07
N ASP A 110 -42.15 -5.38 -19.52
CA ASP A 110 -43.18 -5.87 -18.61
C ASP A 110 -42.68 -7.16 -17.94
N LEU A 111 -42.08 -7.02 -16.76
CA LEU A 111 -41.48 -8.13 -16.01
C LEU A 111 -42.49 -9.24 -15.68
N THR A 112 -43.79 -8.94 -15.68
CA THR A 112 -44.84 -9.95 -15.44
C THR A 112 -44.98 -10.98 -16.56
N LYS A 113 -44.51 -10.64 -17.78
CA LYS A 113 -44.52 -11.52 -18.95
C LYS A 113 -43.25 -12.37 -19.07
N VAL A 114 -42.22 -12.10 -18.26
CA VAL A 114 -40.97 -12.85 -18.25
C VAL A 114 -41.16 -14.14 -17.45
N LYS A 115 -40.63 -15.26 -17.96
CA LYS A 115 -40.74 -16.56 -17.30
C LYS A 115 -39.96 -16.56 -15.98
N GLN A 116 -40.53 -17.13 -14.93
CA GLN A 116 -39.87 -17.24 -13.61
C GLN A 116 -38.47 -17.88 -13.70
N ARG A 117 -38.30 -18.90 -14.56
CA ARG A 117 -37.02 -19.57 -14.78
C ARG A 117 -35.91 -18.60 -15.21
N THR A 118 -36.23 -17.54 -15.94
CA THR A 118 -35.26 -16.51 -16.33
C THR A 118 -34.74 -15.77 -15.10
N PHE A 119 -35.62 -15.38 -14.17
CA PHE A 119 -35.20 -14.73 -12.92
C PHE A 119 -34.37 -15.68 -12.03
N GLU A 120 -34.70 -16.97 -11.97
CA GLU A 120 -33.88 -17.95 -11.23
C GLU A 120 -32.47 -18.07 -11.81
N ILE A 121 -32.34 -18.13 -13.14
CA ILE A 121 -31.02 -18.15 -13.82
C ILE A 121 -30.25 -16.87 -13.53
N LEU A 122 -30.89 -15.71 -13.66
CA LEU A 122 -30.27 -14.42 -13.35
C LEU A 122 -29.86 -14.30 -11.87
N ALA A 123 -30.63 -14.88 -10.95
CA ALA A 123 -30.28 -14.90 -9.53
C ALA A 123 -29.02 -15.75 -9.26
N VAL A 124 -28.92 -16.91 -9.91
CA VAL A 124 -27.74 -17.78 -9.82
C VAL A 124 -26.53 -17.10 -10.46
N ILE A 125 -26.68 -16.49 -11.63
CA ILE A 125 -25.58 -15.74 -12.27
C ILE A 125 -25.16 -14.57 -11.40
N GLY A 126 -26.11 -13.76 -10.92
CA GLY A 126 -25.83 -12.59 -10.11
C GLY A 126 -25.21 -12.95 -8.78
N ILE A 127 -25.96 -13.59 -7.88
CA ILE A 127 -25.47 -13.88 -6.52
C ILE A 127 -24.40 -14.97 -6.52
N GLY A 128 -24.60 -16.03 -7.31
CA GLY A 128 -23.60 -17.11 -7.44
C GLY A 128 -22.32 -16.61 -8.09
N GLY A 129 -22.40 -15.72 -9.08
CA GLY A 129 -21.23 -15.07 -9.69
C GLY A 129 -20.46 -14.22 -8.68
N GLN A 130 -21.14 -13.45 -7.84
CA GLN A 130 -20.48 -12.68 -6.77
C GLN A 130 -19.78 -13.59 -5.75
N ILE A 131 -20.45 -14.65 -5.28
CA ILE A 131 -19.86 -15.61 -4.34
C ILE A 131 -18.68 -16.33 -4.98
N PHE A 132 -18.83 -16.78 -6.23
CA PHE A 132 -17.76 -17.42 -6.97
C PHE A 132 -16.57 -16.47 -7.12
N GLY A 133 -16.80 -15.21 -7.49
CA GLY A 133 -15.72 -14.23 -7.58
C GLY A 133 -15.01 -14.03 -6.25
N TRP A 134 -15.77 -13.89 -5.16
CA TRP A 134 -15.17 -13.74 -3.83
C TRP A 134 -14.31 -14.95 -3.43
N LEU A 135 -14.67 -16.16 -3.84
CA LEU A 135 -13.91 -17.37 -3.52
C LEU A 135 -12.75 -17.65 -4.49
N ALA A 136 -12.94 -17.35 -5.78
CA ALA A 136 -12.05 -17.79 -6.85
C ALA A 136 -11.10 -16.69 -7.35
N ILE A 137 -11.44 -15.42 -7.14
CA ILE A 137 -10.64 -14.26 -7.58
C ILE A 137 -9.88 -13.75 -6.36
N GLN A 138 -8.79 -14.44 -6.05
CA GLN A 138 -7.87 -14.14 -4.94
C GLN A 138 -6.44 -14.26 -5.47
N GLY A 139 -5.53 -13.39 -5.00
CA GLY A 139 -4.11 -13.44 -5.38
C GLY A 139 -3.74 -12.66 -6.64
N GLU A 140 -2.56 -12.96 -7.20
CA GLU A 140 -1.95 -12.24 -8.32
C GLU A 140 -2.52 -12.64 -9.70
N GLY A 141 -2.23 -11.87 -10.75
CA GLY A 141 -2.70 -12.15 -12.12
C GLY A 141 -4.07 -11.59 -12.47
N LEU A 142 -4.56 -10.61 -11.69
CA LEU A 142 -5.87 -9.96 -11.88
C LEU A 142 -5.95 -8.97 -13.05
N ASN A 143 -4.93 -8.93 -13.91
CA ASN A 143 -4.84 -8.06 -15.08
C ASN A 143 -6.07 -8.14 -15.99
N TRP A 144 -6.68 -9.33 -16.09
CA TRP A 144 -7.90 -9.54 -16.89
C TRP A 144 -9.10 -8.71 -16.40
N LEU A 145 -9.14 -8.32 -15.12
CA LEU A 145 -10.16 -7.41 -14.58
C LEU A 145 -10.09 -6.03 -15.25
N TYR A 146 -8.88 -5.53 -15.49
CA TYR A 146 -8.62 -4.23 -16.09
C TYR A 146 -8.78 -4.22 -17.61
N THR A 147 -8.76 -5.40 -18.26
CA THR A 147 -8.99 -5.54 -19.71
C THR A 147 -10.43 -5.94 -20.06
N GLY A 148 -11.38 -5.71 -19.15
CA GLY A 148 -12.82 -5.92 -19.38
C GLY A 148 -13.52 -6.80 -18.35
N GLY A 149 -12.79 -7.45 -17.44
CA GLY A 149 -13.40 -8.26 -16.38
C GLY A 149 -14.32 -7.45 -15.45
N PHE A 150 -13.99 -6.18 -15.14
CA PHE A 150 -14.89 -5.31 -14.37
C PHE A 150 -16.22 -5.07 -15.09
N PHE A 151 -16.23 -4.91 -16.42
CA PHE A 151 -17.46 -4.76 -17.18
C PHE A 151 -18.32 -6.02 -17.12
N VAL A 152 -17.71 -7.19 -17.22
CA VAL A 152 -18.40 -8.48 -17.02
C VAL A 152 -19.00 -8.55 -15.62
N TRP A 153 -18.25 -8.08 -14.62
CA TRP A 153 -18.72 -8.01 -13.23
C TRP A 153 -19.93 -7.09 -13.06
N ASP A 154 -19.92 -5.93 -13.70
CA ASP A 154 -21.03 -4.99 -13.70
C ASP A 154 -22.31 -5.62 -14.29
N LEU A 155 -22.17 -6.46 -15.33
CA LEU A 155 -23.28 -7.22 -15.91
C LEU A 155 -23.78 -8.34 -14.99
N ILE A 156 -22.89 -9.01 -14.27
CA ILE A 156 -23.24 -10.01 -13.24
C ILE A 156 -24.06 -9.34 -12.13
N VAL A 157 -23.62 -8.18 -11.64
CA VAL A 157 -24.36 -7.39 -10.65
C VAL A 157 -25.73 -6.96 -11.20
N ALA A 158 -25.79 -6.45 -12.43
CA ALA A 158 -27.05 -6.10 -13.08
C ALA A 158 -28.02 -7.27 -13.19
N ALA A 159 -27.54 -8.48 -13.51
CA ALA A 159 -28.35 -9.70 -13.52
C ALA A 159 -28.94 -10.00 -12.14
N GLY A 160 -28.13 -9.86 -11.08
CA GLY A 160 -28.60 -10.02 -9.70
C GLY A 160 -29.69 -9.02 -9.33
N ILE A 161 -29.52 -7.74 -9.69
CA ILE A 161 -30.54 -6.69 -9.45
C ILE A 161 -31.84 -7.02 -10.18
N ILE A 162 -31.78 -7.36 -11.47
CA ILE A 162 -32.96 -7.73 -12.26
C ILE A 162 -33.68 -8.94 -11.64
N ALA A 163 -32.92 -9.93 -11.15
CA ALA A 163 -33.48 -11.10 -10.49
C ALA A 163 -34.24 -10.77 -9.20
N MET A 164 -33.77 -9.79 -8.43
CA MET A 164 -34.45 -9.32 -7.21
C MET A 164 -35.71 -8.48 -7.50
N MET A 165 -35.92 -8.06 -8.74
CA MET A 165 -37.15 -7.36 -9.18
C MET A 165 -38.22 -8.31 -9.72
N ALA A 166 -38.04 -9.63 -9.60
CA ALA A 166 -38.98 -10.62 -10.10
C ALA A 166 -40.38 -10.45 -9.45
N PRO A 167 -41.48 -10.55 -10.22
CA PRO A 167 -42.85 -10.47 -9.67
C PRO A 167 -43.15 -11.53 -8.60
N ARG A 168 -42.50 -12.69 -8.70
CA ARG A 168 -42.47 -13.72 -7.66
C ARG A 168 -41.03 -13.90 -7.18
N PRO A 169 -40.77 -13.95 -5.86
CA PRO A 169 -39.42 -14.12 -5.34
C PRO A 169 -38.73 -15.35 -5.94
N THR A 170 -37.48 -15.20 -6.34
CA THR A 170 -36.60 -16.33 -6.68
C THR A 170 -36.23 -17.09 -5.41
N ARG A 171 -35.71 -18.32 -5.52
CA ARG A 171 -35.27 -19.08 -4.33
C ARG A 171 -34.20 -18.33 -3.53
N ILE A 172 -33.22 -17.77 -4.24
CA ILE A 172 -32.15 -16.96 -3.66
C ILE A 172 -32.74 -15.67 -3.08
N GLY A 173 -33.62 -14.98 -3.82
CA GLY A 173 -34.27 -13.76 -3.34
C GLY A 173 -35.12 -13.98 -2.09
N ALA A 174 -35.80 -15.11 -1.98
CA ALA A 174 -36.55 -15.50 -0.77
C ALA A 174 -35.62 -15.68 0.44
N GLY A 175 -34.44 -16.28 0.25
CA GLY A 175 -33.42 -16.39 1.30
C GLY A 175 -32.86 -15.03 1.72
N LEU A 176 -32.53 -14.16 0.75
CA LEU A 176 -32.04 -12.81 1.00
C LEU A 176 -33.09 -11.88 1.63
N SER A 177 -34.37 -12.23 1.52
CA SER A 177 -35.49 -11.51 2.16
C SER A 177 -35.62 -11.78 3.66
N TRP A 178 -34.69 -12.52 4.27
CA TRP A 178 -34.66 -12.74 5.71
C TRP A 178 -34.51 -11.40 6.45
N LYS A 179 -35.41 -11.11 7.40
CA LYS A 179 -35.53 -9.78 8.04
C LYS A 179 -34.20 -9.24 8.60
N PRO A 180 -33.34 -10.04 9.26
CA PRO A 180 -32.03 -9.59 9.71
C PRO A 180 -31.09 -9.16 8.58
N LEU A 181 -31.07 -9.87 7.44
CA LEU A 181 -30.27 -9.49 6.28
C LEU A 181 -30.78 -8.21 5.64
N VAL A 182 -32.09 -8.05 5.52
CA VAL A 182 -32.70 -6.82 5.02
C VAL A 182 -32.39 -5.64 5.94
N TRP A 183 -32.48 -5.85 7.25
CA TRP A 183 -32.16 -4.83 8.25
C TRP A 183 -30.68 -4.43 8.21
N LEU A 184 -29.77 -5.41 8.11
CA LEU A 184 -28.34 -5.18 7.93
C LEU A 184 -28.04 -4.47 6.60
N GLY A 185 -28.70 -4.87 5.52
CA GLY A 185 -28.64 -4.21 4.22
C GLY A 185 -29.07 -2.74 4.30
N GLY A 186 -30.03 -2.42 5.16
CA GLY A 186 -30.42 -1.02 5.44
C GLY A 186 -29.29 -0.17 6.04
N LEU A 187 -28.41 -0.79 6.83
CA LEU A 187 -27.23 -0.15 7.46
C LEU A 187 -25.98 -0.14 6.58
N SER A 188 -25.98 -0.88 5.46
CA SER A 188 -24.79 -1.14 4.64
C SER A 188 -24.04 0.13 4.22
N TYR A 189 -24.75 1.20 3.86
CA TYR A 189 -24.16 2.48 3.51
C TYR A 189 -23.38 3.10 4.68
N SER A 190 -24.00 3.21 5.85
CA SER A 190 -23.37 3.78 7.05
C SER A 190 -22.14 2.97 7.46
N ILE A 191 -22.26 1.63 7.41
CA ILE A 191 -21.16 0.71 7.72
C ILE A 191 -20.00 0.95 6.76
N TYR A 192 -20.26 0.99 5.46
CA TYR A 192 -19.23 1.23 4.44
C TYR A 192 -18.53 2.58 4.64
N VAL A 193 -19.25 3.65 4.97
CA VAL A 193 -18.62 4.97 5.17
C VAL A 193 -17.83 5.05 6.47
N LEU A 194 -18.37 4.49 7.56
CA LEU A 194 -17.87 4.75 8.92
C LEU A 194 -16.88 3.70 9.42
N HIS A 195 -16.83 2.50 8.81
CA HIS A 195 -15.93 1.45 9.29
C HIS A 195 -14.45 1.86 9.18
N TRP A 196 -14.01 2.46 8.07
CA TRP A 196 -12.58 2.75 7.88
C TRP A 196 -12.03 3.76 8.92
N PRO A 197 -12.65 4.93 9.15
CA PRO A 197 -12.18 5.84 10.21
C PRO A 197 -12.22 5.23 11.61
N VAL A 198 -13.24 4.41 11.91
CA VAL A 198 -13.34 3.70 13.19
C VAL A 198 -12.17 2.73 13.35
N TYR A 199 -11.80 2.01 12.28
CA TYR A 199 -10.71 1.05 12.30
C TYR A 199 -9.38 1.76 12.52
N VAL A 200 -9.09 2.80 11.74
CA VAL A 200 -7.87 3.62 11.89
C VAL A 200 -7.76 4.19 13.30
N TRP A 201 -8.86 4.75 13.84
CA TRP A 201 -8.86 5.34 15.17
C TRP A 201 -8.63 4.30 16.29
N LEU A 202 -9.29 3.15 16.21
CA LEU A 202 -9.14 2.09 17.20
C LEU A 202 -7.79 1.37 17.10
N ASP A 203 -7.24 1.24 15.90
CA ASP A 203 -5.87 0.74 15.71
C ASP A 203 -4.86 1.67 16.35
N GLY A 204 -4.96 2.98 16.13
CA GLY A 204 -4.07 3.96 16.77
C GLY A 204 -4.11 3.91 18.30
N LEU A 205 -5.26 3.57 18.90
CA LEU A 205 -5.42 3.53 20.36
C LEU A 205 -5.05 2.18 21.00
N PHE A 206 -5.36 1.07 20.34
CA PHE A 206 -5.40 -0.25 20.99
C PHE A 206 -4.60 -1.34 20.29
N SER A 207 -4.02 -1.09 19.11
CA SER A 207 -3.24 -2.10 18.37
C SER A 207 -2.07 -2.68 19.16
N THR A 208 -1.49 -1.90 20.08
CA THR A 208 -0.34 -2.32 20.89
C THR A 208 -0.70 -2.82 22.29
N THR A 209 -1.98 -2.71 22.70
CA THR A 209 -2.45 -3.05 24.06
C THR A 209 -3.53 -4.14 24.08
N MET A 210 -4.18 -4.42 22.95
CA MET A 210 -5.17 -5.49 22.81
C MET A 210 -4.73 -6.54 21.79
N SER A 211 -5.05 -7.80 22.05
CA SER A 211 -4.86 -8.88 21.07
C SER A 211 -5.83 -8.76 19.90
N PHE A 212 -5.50 -9.41 18.77
CA PHE A 212 -6.19 -9.26 17.49
C PHE A 212 -7.71 -9.50 17.58
N VAL A 213 -8.14 -10.62 18.18
CA VAL A 213 -9.55 -11.01 18.20
C VAL A 213 -10.41 -10.01 19.02
N PRO A 214 -10.06 -9.66 20.27
CA PRO A 214 -10.77 -8.60 21.01
C PRO A 214 -10.83 -7.27 20.26
N LEU A 215 -9.73 -6.85 19.61
CA LEU A 215 -9.69 -5.61 18.87
C LEU A 215 -10.61 -5.64 17.64
N VAL A 216 -10.66 -6.75 16.90
CA VAL A 216 -11.61 -6.93 15.78
C VAL A 216 -13.05 -6.89 16.26
N ILE A 217 -13.37 -7.56 17.37
CA ILE A 217 -14.72 -7.52 17.96
C ILE A 217 -15.09 -6.09 18.34
N LEU A 218 -14.18 -5.36 18.99
CA LEU A 218 -14.38 -3.96 19.36
C LEU A 218 -14.62 -3.08 18.12
N LYS A 219 -13.80 -3.22 17.09
CA LYS A 219 -13.95 -2.50 15.80
C LYS A 219 -15.31 -2.73 15.16
N LEU A 220 -15.74 -3.99 15.08
CA LEU A 220 -17.06 -4.36 14.54
C LEU A 220 -18.19 -3.78 15.38
N ALA A 221 -18.09 -3.88 16.71
CA ALA A 221 -19.11 -3.37 17.63
C ALA A 221 -19.25 -1.84 17.52
N VAL A 222 -18.13 -1.10 17.56
CA VAL A 222 -18.14 0.37 17.44
C VAL A 222 -18.66 0.79 16.07
N THR A 223 -18.18 0.15 14.99
CA THR A 223 -18.67 0.42 13.62
C THR A 223 -20.18 0.25 13.56
N PHE A 224 -20.71 -0.84 14.10
CA PHE A 224 -22.14 -1.12 14.06
C PHE A 224 -22.97 -0.14 14.88
N VAL A 225 -22.52 0.20 16.09
CA VAL A 225 -23.19 1.19 16.95
C VAL A 225 -23.23 2.56 16.27
N VAL A 226 -22.08 3.05 15.81
CA VAL A 226 -21.98 4.36 15.17
C VAL A 226 -22.78 4.39 13.86
N SER A 227 -22.73 3.32 13.07
CA SER A 227 -23.53 3.15 11.85
C SER A 227 -25.03 3.17 12.14
N TYR A 228 -25.48 2.46 13.17
CA TYR A 228 -26.89 2.44 13.56
C TYR A 228 -27.36 3.82 14.03
N LEU A 229 -26.55 4.54 14.82
CA LEU A 229 -26.86 5.90 15.24
C LEU A 229 -26.93 6.86 14.05
N SER A 230 -25.98 6.78 13.12
CA SER A 230 -26.01 7.53 11.84
C SER A 230 -27.31 7.25 11.08
N PHE A 231 -27.60 5.97 10.86
CA PHE A 231 -28.79 5.52 10.14
C PHE A 231 -30.09 6.04 10.78
N ARG A 232 -30.20 5.97 12.12
CA ARG A 232 -31.41 6.29 12.87
C ARG A 232 -31.66 7.79 13.02
N PHE A 233 -30.61 8.58 13.23
CA PHE A 233 -30.71 10.00 13.60
C PHE A 233 -30.37 10.98 12.49
N TRP A 234 -29.60 10.56 11.49
CA TRP A 234 -29.18 11.43 10.39
C TRP A 234 -29.78 10.95 9.08
N GLU A 235 -29.51 9.71 8.70
CA GLU A 235 -29.88 9.23 7.36
C GLU A 235 -31.38 9.06 7.18
N ASN A 236 -32.08 8.35 8.06
CA ASN A 236 -33.53 8.15 7.92
C ASN A 236 -34.33 9.47 7.96
N PRO A 237 -34.04 10.42 8.87
CA PRO A 237 -34.66 11.74 8.81
C PRO A 237 -34.43 12.44 7.47
N ILE A 238 -33.21 12.41 6.93
CA ILE A 238 -32.91 13.05 5.64
C ILE A 238 -33.60 12.31 4.48
N ARG A 239 -33.54 10.96 4.44
CA ARG A 239 -34.12 10.12 3.39
C ARG A 239 -35.64 10.25 3.30
N PHE A 240 -36.33 10.25 4.44
CA PHE A 240 -37.81 10.20 4.48
C PHE A 240 -38.48 11.54 4.75
N LYS A 241 -37.82 12.49 5.42
CA LYS A 241 -38.38 13.81 5.74
C LYS A 241 -37.75 14.96 4.95
N GLY A 242 -36.61 14.70 4.29
CA GLY A 242 -35.87 15.70 3.55
C GLY A 242 -35.11 16.68 4.45
N LEU A 243 -34.09 17.33 3.89
CA LEU A 243 -33.39 18.42 4.57
C LEU A 243 -34.27 19.68 4.59
N PRO A 244 -34.40 20.40 5.73
CA PRO A 244 -34.97 21.74 5.73
C PRO A 244 -34.15 22.66 4.83
N THR A 245 -34.77 23.71 4.27
CA THR A 245 -34.14 24.56 3.23
C THR A 245 -32.81 25.19 3.67
N ALA A 246 -32.66 25.52 4.96
CA ALA A 246 -31.41 25.96 5.56
C ALA A 246 -30.35 24.83 5.60
N GLY A 247 -30.75 23.61 5.97
CA GLY A 247 -29.90 22.42 5.94
C GLY A 247 -29.44 22.04 4.54
N LYS A 248 -30.26 22.27 3.50
CA LYS A 248 -29.86 22.10 2.10
C LYS A 248 -28.75 23.06 1.69
N LYS A 249 -28.85 24.34 2.08
CA LYS A 249 -27.82 25.34 1.80
C LYS A 249 -26.51 25.00 2.50
N ILE A 250 -26.57 24.65 3.79
CA ILE A 250 -25.39 24.25 4.57
C ILE A 250 -24.74 23.00 3.97
N ALA A 251 -25.52 21.95 3.66
CA ALA A 251 -24.99 20.74 3.05
C ALA A 251 -24.32 21.03 1.70
N MET A 252 -24.94 21.81 0.82
CA MET A 252 -24.35 22.20 -0.46
C MET A 252 -23.06 23.01 -0.29
N THR A 253 -23.02 23.95 0.65
CA THR A 253 -21.81 24.74 0.94
C THR A 253 -20.70 23.85 1.49
N VAL A 254 -20.99 22.95 2.45
CA VAL A 254 -20.02 22.01 3.00
C VAL A 254 -19.49 21.08 1.91
N THR A 255 -20.36 20.50 1.07
CA THR A 255 -19.92 19.67 -0.07
C THR A 255 -19.06 20.46 -1.04
N ALA A 256 -19.45 21.68 -1.40
CA ALA A 256 -18.65 22.52 -2.30
C ALA A 256 -17.28 22.88 -1.73
N VAL A 257 -17.20 23.18 -0.42
CA VAL A 257 -15.95 23.47 0.29
C VAL A 257 -15.07 22.22 0.37
N VAL A 258 -15.63 21.06 0.72
CA VAL A 258 -14.88 19.79 0.77
C VAL A 258 -14.34 19.42 -0.61
N VAL A 259 -15.14 19.58 -1.67
CA VAL A 259 -14.70 19.32 -3.06
C VAL A 259 -13.61 20.32 -3.46
N ALA A 260 -13.74 21.60 -3.12
CA ALA A 260 -12.72 22.61 -3.40
C ALA A 260 -11.41 22.34 -2.64
N ILE A 261 -11.48 21.94 -1.36
CA ILE A 261 -10.32 21.57 -0.56
C ILE A 261 -9.66 20.31 -1.13
N ALA A 262 -10.43 19.27 -1.47
CA ALA A 262 -9.90 18.05 -2.09
C ALA A 262 -9.23 18.33 -3.44
N PHE A 263 -9.83 19.20 -4.26
CA PHE A 263 -9.26 19.63 -5.54
C PHE A 263 -7.96 20.44 -5.34
N LEU A 264 -7.94 21.39 -4.39
CA LEU A 264 -6.74 22.16 -4.06
C LEU A 264 -5.62 21.26 -3.51
N ALA A 265 -5.96 20.34 -2.60
CA ALA A 265 -5.02 19.35 -2.08
C ALA A 265 -4.43 18.49 -3.22
N SER A 266 -5.25 18.05 -4.18
CA SER A 266 -4.76 17.26 -5.33
C SER A 266 -3.82 18.03 -6.26
N THR A 267 -3.85 19.37 -6.26
CA THR A 267 -2.90 20.20 -7.03
C THR A 267 -1.62 20.51 -6.27
N THR A 268 -1.58 20.30 -4.96
CA THR A 268 -0.41 20.54 -4.11
C THR A 268 0.30 19.26 -3.69
N ILE A 269 -0.32 18.08 -3.87
CA ILE A 269 0.34 16.77 -3.69
C ILE A 269 1.18 16.48 -4.96
N GLY A 270 2.21 17.30 -5.14
CA GLY A 270 3.36 17.01 -6.00
C GLY A 270 4.62 16.76 -5.17
N ALA A 271 4.46 16.57 -3.86
CA ALA A 271 5.52 16.26 -2.92
C ALA A 271 4.89 15.38 -1.84
N GLU A 272 4.91 14.05 -2.03
CA GLU A 272 5.03 13.19 -0.86
C GLU A 272 6.45 13.41 -0.36
N SER A 273 6.59 14.40 0.53
CA SER A 273 7.75 14.50 1.40
C SER A 273 7.76 13.25 2.27
N GLY A 274 8.91 12.58 2.33
CA GLY A 274 9.21 11.52 3.29
C GLY A 274 8.51 11.79 4.62
N GLU A 275 7.79 10.77 5.07
CA GLU A 275 6.95 10.82 6.26
C GLU A 275 7.81 11.31 7.44
N ASP A 276 7.63 12.60 7.80
CA ASP A 276 8.33 13.23 8.91
C ASP A 276 8.03 12.39 10.15
N VAL A 277 9.06 11.74 10.71
CA VAL A 277 8.92 10.86 11.87
C VAL A 277 8.39 11.73 13.01
N GLN A 278 7.08 11.68 13.26
CA GLN A 278 6.54 12.27 14.47
C GLN A 278 7.09 11.46 15.64
N VAL A 279 8.12 12.00 16.28
CA VAL A 279 8.70 11.45 17.50
C VAL A 279 7.58 11.37 18.53
N ASP A 280 7.02 10.17 18.71
CA ASP A 280 6.03 9.94 19.75
C ASP A 280 6.72 10.07 21.12
N LEU A 281 6.51 11.24 21.73
CA LEU A 281 7.09 11.59 23.02
C LEU A 281 6.68 10.60 24.13
N ASN A 282 5.62 9.81 23.95
CA ASN A 282 5.20 8.80 24.91
C ASN A 282 6.19 7.61 24.98
N LEU A 283 6.83 7.26 23.85
CA LEU A 283 7.85 6.20 23.80
C LEU A 283 9.11 6.61 24.60
N MET A 284 9.44 7.90 24.66
CA MET A 284 10.55 8.40 25.46
C MET A 284 10.26 8.39 26.98
N ALA A 285 8.99 8.47 27.37
CA ALA A 285 8.57 8.52 28.77
C ALA A 285 8.48 7.13 29.44
N ASP A 286 8.61 6.04 28.67
CA ASP A 286 8.40 4.64 29.09
C ASP A 286 9.68 3.97 29.65
N GLY A 287 10.80 4.70 29.73
CA GLY A 287 12.06 4.18 30.30
C GLY A 287 12.80 3.14 29.45
N ARG A 288 12.29 2.81 28.26
CA ARG A 288 12.94 1.93 27.28
C ARG A 288 14.14 2.61 26.61
N VAL A 289 15.11 1.82 26.15
CA VAL A 289 16.32 2.33 25.49
C VAL A 289 15.98 2.80 24.08
N PRO A 290 16.25 4.06 23.72
CA PRO A 290 15.91 4.56 22.41
C PRO A 290 16.87 4.04 21.33
N MET A 291 16.32 3.51 20.25
CA MET A 291 17.03 3.02 19.08
C MET A 291 16.37 3.49 17.79
N MET A 292 17.13 3.50 16.71
CA MET A 292 16.64 3.90 15.40
C MET A 292 16.91 2.82 14.35
N MET A 293 16.05 2.69 13.34
CA MET A 293 16.33 1.92 12.12
C MET A 293 16.46 2.88 10.94
N ALA A 294 17.62 2.86 10.30
CA ALA A 294 17.97 3.74 9.18
C ALA A 294 18.15 2.94 7.89
N GLY A 295 17.65 3.46 6.77
CA GLY A 295 17.80 2.87 5.45
C GLY A 295 16.61 3.13 4.53
N ASP A 296 16.16 2.08 3.83
CA ASP A 296 15.12 2.17 2.80
C ASP A 296 13.79 1.51 3.23
N SER A 297 13.09 0.86 2.29
CA SER A 297 11.87 0.11 2.57
C SER A 297 12.09 -1.12 3.46
N MET A 298 13.30 -1.68 3.49
CA MET A 298 13.63 -2.85 4.32
C MET A 298 13.51 -2.56 5.82
N PRO A 299 14.24 -1.58 6.40
CA PRO A 299 14.08 -1.25 7.81
C PRO A 299 12.69 -0.68 8.10
N GLN A 300 12.02 -0.05 7.13
CA GLN A 300 10.65 0.44 7.32
C GLN A 300 9.65 -0.70 7.55
N VAL A 301 9.66 -1.70 6.67
CA VAL A 301 8.77 -2.87 6.78
C VAL A 301 9.09 -3.66 8.05
N MET A 302 10.39 -3.85 8.35
CA MET A 302 10.81 -4.52 9.57
C MET A 302 10.31 -3.77 10.81
N TRP A 303 10.45 -2.43 10.86
CA TRP A 303 9.91 -1.62 11.94
C TRP A 303 8.39 -1.77 12.06
N GLN A 304 7.63 -1.72 10.95
CA GLN A 304 6.17 -1.89 10.95
C GLN A 304 5.74 -3.23 11.55
N HIS A 305 6.46 -4.31 11.25
CA HIS A 305 6.18 -5.65 11.80
C HIS A 305 6.53 -5.78 13.28
N LEU A 306 7.55 -5.05 13.76
CA LEU A 306 8.04 -5.15 15.14
C LEU A 306 7.34 -4.16 16.09
N ASN A 307 6.90 -3.01 15.58
CA ASN A 307 6.35 -1.90 16.36
C ASN A 307 5.14 -2.37 17.19
N GLY A 308 5.33 -2.42 18.52
CA GLY A 308 4.30 -2.79 19.48
C GLY A 308 4.35 -4.22 20.02
N ARG A 309 5.23 -5.10 19.51
CA ARG A 309 5.41 -6.48 20.01
C ARG A 309 6.84 -6.77 20.45
N ALA A 310 7.81 -6.65 19.54
CA ALA A 310 9.17 -7.14 19.77
C ALA A 310 10.10 -6.11 20.45
N ASP A 311 9.77 -4.83 20.32
CA ASP A 311 10.45 -3.71 20.97
C ASP A 311 10.13 -3.66 22.48
N LYS A 312 8.87 -3.93 22.84
CA LYS A 312 8.40 -3.96 24.24
C LYS A 312 9.10 -5.05 25.06
N ASP A 313 9.17 -6.27 24.53
CA ASP A 313 9.78 -7.41 25.24
C ASP A 313 11.30 -7.25 25.42
N ALA A 314 11.96 -6.50 24.53
CA ALA A 314 13.40 -6.23 24.59
C ALA A 314 13.76 -4.98 25.42
N GLY A 315 12.77 -4.24 25.94
CA GLY A 315 13.01 -2.97 26.63
C GLY A 315 13.56 -1.86 25.73
N ILE A 316 13.28 -1.94 24.42
CA ILE A 316 13.77 -1.02 23.39
C ILE A 316 12.59 -0.20 22.86
N ALA A 317 12.82 1.08 22.58
CA ALA A 317 11.89 1.92 21.83
C ALA A 317 12.53 2.20 20.46
N LEU A 318 11.82 1.86 19.39
CA LEU A 318 12.40 1.83 18.04
C LEU A 318 11.70 2.84 17.13
N TRP A 319 12.48 3.73 16.51
CA TRP A 319 11.98 4.70 15.53
C TRP A 319 12.52 4.39 14.13
N PRO A 320 11.70 4.51 13.08
CA PRO A 320 12.18 4.45 11.72
C PRO A 320 12.83 5.79 11.34
N SER A 321 13.82 5.76 10.46
CA SER A 321 14.42 6.92 9.81
C SER A 321 14.79 6.50 8.39
N THR A 322 13.78 6.37 7.54
CA THR A 322 13.88 5.67 6.26
C THR A 322 13.38 6.53 5.11
N ILE A 323 13.91 6.29 3.91
CA ILE A 323 13.37 6.85 2.66
C ILE A 323 13.09 5.68 1.72
N LEU A 324 11.81 5.44 1.44
CA LEU A 324 11.38 4.31 0.62
C LEU A 324 11.98 4.38 -0.78
N GLY A 325 12.49 3.25 -1.27
CA GLY A 325 13.05 3.18 -2.62
C GLY A 325 14.42 3.86 -2.80
N CYS A 326 15.07 4.29 -1.71
CA CYS A 326 16.31 5.05 -1.78
C CYS A 326 17.48 4.33 -1.11
N GLY A 327 18.54 4.09 -1.86
CA GLY A 327 19.84 3.74 -1.31
C GLY A 327 20.60 4.95 -0.77
N LEU A 328 21.66 4.71 0.01
CA LEU A 328 22.56 5.75 0.49
C LEU A 328 23.40 6.35 -0.65
N GLY A 329 23.73 5.51 -1.63
CA GLY A 329 24.68 5.79 -2.70
C GLY A 329 24.30 6.98 -3.56
N GLU A 330 25.32 7.77 -3.91
CA GLU A 330 25.21 8.89 -4.82
C GLU A 330 25.11 8.46 -6.30
N GLY A 331 24.83 9.43 -7.18
CA GLY A 331 24.73 9.21 -8.62
C GLY A 331 23.42 8.57 -9.07
N ASP A 332 23.22 8.58 -10.38
CA ASP A 332 22.10 7.95 -11.07
C ASP A 332 22.23 6.43 -10.99
N VAL A 333 21.10 5.74 -10.87
CA VAL A 333 21.06 4.28 -10.66
C VAL A 333 20.95 3.57 -12.00
N TYR A 334 21.80 2.58 -12.25
CA TYR A 334 21.60 1.70 -13.39
C TYR A 334 20.48 0.71 -13.13
N LEU A 335 19.42 0.79 -13.94
CA LEU A 335 18.32 -0.17 -13.94
C LEU A 335 18.20 -0.72 -15.36
N ARG A 336 18.36 -2.05 -15.52
CA ARG A 336 18.26 -2.73 -16.83
C ARG A 336 19.24 -2.18 -17.87
N GLY A 337 20.45 -1.81 -17.44
CA GLY A 337 21.48 -1.24 -18.32
C GLY A 337 21.22 0.22 -18.75
N GLN A 338 20.23 0.90 -18.16
CA GLN A 338 20.00 2.33 -18.36
C GLN A 338 20.18 3.10 -17.06
N ALA A 339 20.91 4.21 -17.13
CA ALA A 339 21.05 5.13 -15.99
C ALA A 339 19.76 5.91 -15.81
N THR A 340 19.11 5.72 -14.66
CA THR A 340 17.89 6.39 -14.23
C THR A 340 18.26 7.48 -13.24
N PRO A 341 17.80 8.73 -13.44
CA PRO A 341 18.07 9.81 -12.51
C PRO A 341 17.67 9.46 -11.07
N ARG A 342 18.57 9.71 -10.12
CA ARG A 342 18.24 9.55 -8.70
C ARG A 342 17.19 10.57 -8.30
N ASN A 343 16.11 10.12 -7.64
CA ASN A 343 15.10 11.02 -7.09
C ASN A 343 15.74 12.01 -6.10
N ASP A 344 15.34 13.27 -6.17
CA ASP A 344 15.87 14.35 -5.32
C ASP A 344 15.62 14.08 -3.84
N GLU A 345 14.51 13.42 -3.50
CA GLU A 345 14.22 13.00 -2.13
C GLU A 345 15.32 12.07 -1.57
N CYS A 346 15.85 11.16 -2.38
CA CYS A 346 16.93 10.27 -1.94
C CYS A 346 18.20 11.02 -1.55
N ARG A 347 18.40 12.27 -2.00
CA ARG A 347 19.56 13.10 -1.64
C ARG A 347 19.46 13.65 -0.21
N THR A 348 18.28 13.60 0.40
CA THR A 348 17.99 14.24 1.70
C THR A 348 18.28 13.35 2.91
N TRP A 349 18.68 12.09 2.71
CA TRP A 349 18.96 11.16 3.82
C TRP A 349 19.96 11.71 4.86
N PRO A 350 21.02 12.48 4.51
CA PRO A 350 21.94 13.00 5.53
C PRO A 350 21.25 13.98 6.48
N GLU A 351 20.40 14.86 5.94
CA GLU A 351 19.65 15.84 6.71
C GLU A 351 18.59 15.14 7.58
N LEU A 352 17.88 14.16 7.01
CA LEU A 352 16.91 13.33 7.73
C LEU A 352 17.55 12.62 8.92
N TYR A 353 18.67 11.92 8.69
CA TYR A 353 19.38 11.18 9.74
C TYR A 353 19.89 12.14 10.82
N GLN A 354 20.46 13.27 10.44
CA GLN A 354 20.96 14.26 11.39
C GLN A 354 19.83 14.84 12.26
N ASN A 355 18.69 15.18 11.66
CA ASN A 355 17.52 15.69 12.37
C ASN A 355 16.98 14.66 13.37
N ASN A 356 16.81 13.41 12.94
CA ASN A 356 16.29 12.34 13.77
C ASN A 356 17.25 11.98 14.91
N VAL A 357 18.55 11.92 14.66
CA VAL A 357 19.56 11.71 15.71
C VAL A 357 19.54 12.83 16.75
N ASN A 358 19.38 14.09 16.33
CA ASN A 358 19.32 15.23 17.25
C ASN A 358 18.08 15.21 18.15
N GLN A 359 16.95 14.73 17.62
CA GLN A 359 15.69 14.66 18.35
C GLN A 359 15.60 13.41 19.23
N ILE A 360 15.91 12.24 18.67
CA ILE A 360 15.73 10.93 19.32
C ILE A 360 16.88 10.63 20.29
N ARG A 361 18.11 11.07 19.95
CA ARG A 361 19.36 10.70 20.65
C ARG A 361 19.45 9.19 20.89
N PRO A 362 19.40 8.37 19.82
CA PRO A 362 19.36 6.93 19.96
C PRO A 362 20.67 6.42 20.61
N ALA A 363 20.54 5.45 21.51
CA ALA A 363 21.69 4.74 22.08
C ALA A 363 22.39 3.86 21.03
N ALA A 364 21.63 3.35 20.07
CA ALA A 364 22.16 2.72 18.86
C ALA A 364 21.21 2.88 17.66
N THR A 365 21.78 2.93 16.45
CA THR A 365 21.04 2.91 15.18
C THR A 365 21.39 1.66 14.39
N ILE A 366 20.38 0.93 13.93
CA ILE A 366 20.54 -0.17 12.97
C ILE A 366 20.54 0.43 11.57
N LEU A 367 21.64 0.28 10.83
CA LEU A 367 21.75 0.74 9.44
C LEU A 367 21.57 -0.45 8.51
N LEU A 368 20.44 -0.47 7.80
CA LEU A 368 20.01 -1.52 6.88
C LEU A 368 19.74 -0.86 5.50
N ALA A 369 20.78 -0.65 4.70
CA ALA A 369 20.67 -0.04 3.37
C ALA A 369 21.46 -0.86 2.36
N PHE A 370 20.76 -1.48 1.41
CA PHE A 370 21.44 -2.36 0.45
C PHE A 370 20.77 -2.58 -0.89
N GLY A 371 19.44 -2.76 -0.98
CA GLY A 371 18.82 -3.21 -2.25
C GLY A 371 19.16 -2.28 -3.42
N TRP A 372 19.01 -0.98 -3.20
CA TRP A 372 19.33 0.07 -4.16
C TRP A 372 20.82 0.35 -4.32
N ASP A 373 21.63 -0.01 -3.33
CA ASP A 373 23.06 0.28 -3.28
C ASP A 373 23.92 -0.80 -3.97
N LEU A 374 23.29 -1.91 -4.38
CA LEU A 374 23.91 -2.96 -5.19
C LEU A 374 23.89 -2.67 -6.71
N TYR A 375 23.21 -1.62 -7.16
CA TYR A 375 23.21 -1.23 -8.56
C TYR A 375 24.45 -0.40 -8.92
N ASP A 376 24.91 -0.56 -10.16
CA ASP A 376 25.95 0.32 -10.73
C ASP A 376 25.44 1.77 -10.77
N ARG A 377 26.37 2.73 -10.73
CA ARG A 377 26.04 4.15 -10.64
C ARG A 377 26.62 4.94 -11.81
N ARG A 378 25.90 5.98 -12.23
CA ARG A 378 26.39 6.97 -13.19
C ARG A 378 26.54 8.33 -12.50
N PHE A 379 27.70 8.94 -12.67
CA PHE A 379 28.03 10.26 -12.20
C PHE A 379 28.28 11.21 -13.36
N GLU A 380 28.18 12.50 -13.11
CA GLU A 380 28.63 13.55 -14.01
C GLU A 380 29.88 14.20 -13.39
N ASP A 381 30.99 14.19 -14.12
CA ASP A 381 32.23 14.83 -13.65
C ASP A 381 32.16 16.37 -13.77
N ALA A 382 33.16 17.07 -13.25
CA ALA A 382 33.22 18.54 -13.30
C ALA A 382 33.28 19.13 -14.73
N ALA A 383 33.56 18.30 -15.74
CA ALA A 383 33.57 18.67 -17.15
C ALA A 383 32.28 18.27 -17.88
N GLY A 384 31.28 17.72 -17.18
CA GLY A 384 30.00 17.29 -17.74
C GLY A 384 30.04 15.90 -18.38
N ASN A 385 31.11 15.12 -18.22
CA ASN A 385 31.19 13.76 -18.77
C ASN A 385 30.50 12.77 -17.84
N LYS A 386 29.77 11.82 -18.46
CA LYS A 386 29.11 10.73 -17.75
C LYS A 386 30.12 9.62 -17.44
N VAL A 387 30.27 9.28 -16.17
CA VAL A 387 31.20 8.26 -15.67
C VAL A 387 30.40 7.15 -14.99
N ASP A 388 30.57 5.93 -15.48
CA ASP A 388 29.91 4.74 -14.94
C ASP A 388 30.83 4.05 -13.92
N VAL A 389 30.32 3.86 -12.72
CA VAL A 389 31.02 3.27 -11.58
C VAL A 389 30.34 1.97 -11.21
N LYS A 390 31.08 0.86 -11.34
CA LYS A 390 30.54 -0.48 -11.11
C LYS A 390 30.80 -0.96 -9.69
N VAL A 391 29.84 -1.68 -9.12
CA VAL A 391 29.99 -2.25 -7.77
C VAL A 391 31.25 -3.13 -7.67
N GLY A 392 32.00 -2.95 -6.59
CA GLY A 392 33.26 -3.67 -6.32
C GLY A 392 34.51 -3.14 -7.03
N THR A 393 34.39 -2.09 -7.86
CA THR A 393 35.57 -1.39 -8.40
C THR A 393 36.26 -0.53 -7.32
N PRO A 394 37.56 -0.22 -7.45
CA PRO A 394 38.25 0.69 -6.53
C PRO A 394 37.56 2.07 -6.41
N GLU A 395 37.05 2.59 -7.52
CA GLU A 395 36.32 3.86 -7.56
C GLU A 395 35.01 3.77 -6.77
N TRP A 396 34.29 2.66 -6.92
CA TRP A 396 33.07 2.39 -6.14
C TRP A 396 33.36 2.25 -4.64
N ASN A 397 34.41 1.50 -4.27
CA ASN A 397 34.82 1.33 -2.88
C ASN A 397 35.13 2.67 -2.20
N GLN A 398 35.72 3.61 -2.93
CA GLN A 398 35.97 4.96 -2.43
C GLN A 398 34.65 5.74 -2.25
N ILE A 399 33.86 5.89 -3.31
CA ILE A 399 32.65 6.73 -3.30
C ILE A 399 31.61 6.20 -2.30
N TYR A 400 31.30 4.91 -2.38
CA TYR A 400 30.33 4.31 -1.47
C TYR A 400 30.90 4.15 -0.06
N GLY A 401 32.22 3.90 0.07
CA GLY A 401 32.89 3.88 1.36
C GLY A 401 32.82 5.22 2.10
N ASP A 402 32.98 6.34 1.38
CA ASP A 402 32.83 7.69 1.93
C ASP A 402 31.36 7.96 2.32
N THR A 403 30.41 7.47 1.53
CA THR A 403 28.96 7.54 1.84
C THR A 403 28.63 6.79 3.13
N VAL A 404 29.12 5.55 3.29
CA VAL A 404 28.93 4.76 4.51
C VAL A 404 29.62 5.42 5.72
N GLN A 405 30.82 5.99 5.53
CA GLN A 405 31.50 6.74 6.58
C GLN A 405 30.69 7.96 7.03
N GLN A 406 30.13 8.72 6.08
CA GLN A 406 29.23 9.84 6.39
C GLN A 406 28.01 9.38 7.20
N ALA A 407 27.40 8.26 6.82
CA ALA A 407 26.28 7.69 7.57
C ALA A 407 26.70 7.33 9.01
N ILE A 408 27.85 6.69 9.20
CA ILE A 408 28.39 6.36 10.54
C ILE A 408 28.59 7.64 11.36
N ASP A 409 29.18 8.68 10.78
CA ASP A 409 29.49 9.92 11.48
C ASP A 409 28.23 10.68 11.89
N ILE A 410 27.22 10.75 11.02
CA ILE A 410 25.92 11.38 11.34
C ILE A 410 25.19 10.57 12.42
N LEU A 411 25.06 9.26 12.24
CA LEU A 411 24.29 8.39 13.13
C LEU A 411 24.90 8.23 14.52
N SER A 412 26.23 8.41 14.64
CA SER A 412 26.95 8.39 15.93
C SER A 412 27.20 9.77 16.53
N SER A 413 26.74 10.85 15.89
CA SER A 413 27.06 12.24 16.26
C SER A 413 26.64 12.64 17.69
N GLN A 414 25.65 11.96 18.28
CA GLN A 414 25.18 12.19 19.65
C GLN A 414 25.66 11.11 20.65
N GLY A 415 26.68 10.32 20.29
CA GLY A 415 27.30 9.30 21.14
C GLY A 415 26.68 7.91 21.06
N GLY A 416 25.61 7.72 20.28
CA GLY A 416 25.07 6.40 19.96
C GLY A 416 26.00 5.60 19.03
N LYS A 417 25.87 4.27 19.06
CA LYS A 417 26.62 3.39 18.13
C LYS A 417 25.79 3.05 16.89
N VAL A 418 26.46 2.60 15.83
CA VAL A 418 25.83 2.16 14.58
C VAL A 418 26.00 0.66 14.41
N ILE A 419 24.91 -0.08 14.37
CA ILE A 419 24.89 -1.51 14.03
C ILE A 419 24.74 -1.60 12.52
N ILE A 420 25.85 -1.84 11.83
CA ILE A 420 25.87 -2.01 10.38
C ILE A 420 25.49 -3.45 10.07
N VAL A 421 24.48 -3.60 9.21
CA VAL A 421 23.95 -4.91 8.84
C VAL A 421 24.46 -5.31 7.45
N THR A 422 25.01 -6.52 7.33
CA THR A 422 25.43 -7.05 6.02
C THR A 422 24.21 -7.36 5.14
N VAL A 423 24.45 -7.39 3.83
CA VAL A 423 23.44 -7.61 2.80
C VAL A 423 23.27 -9.11 2.55
N PRO A 424 22.06 -9.67 2.68
CA PRO A 424 21.83 -11.04 2.27
C PRO A 424 21.89 -11.18 0.74
N CYS A 425 22.18 -12.37 0.28
CA CYS A 425 21.87 -12.83 -1.08
C CYS A 425 20.37 -12.61 -1.36
N VAL A 426 20.02 -12.45 -2.64
CA VAL A 426 18.65 -12.07 -3.05
C VAL A 426 17.82 -13.33 -3.29
N ASP A 427 16.58 -13.37 -2.78
CA ASP A 427 15.65 -14.48 -3.00
C ASP A 427 14.92 -14.32 -4.35
N LEU A 428 15.50 -14.89 -5.41
CA LEU A 428 14.90 -14.86 -6.74
C LEU A 428 13.67 -15.78 -6.87
N ASP A 429 13.48 -16.71 -5.93
CA ASP A 429 12.39 -17.69 -5.93
C ASP A 429 11.24 -17.28 -4.99
N ALA A 430 11.25 -16.04 -4.48
CA ALA A 430 10.25 -15.53 -3.55
C ALA A 430 8.82 -15.60 -4.15
N PRO A 431 7.77 -15.75 -3.32
CA PRO A 431 6.40 -15.96 -3.81
C PRO A 431 5.84 -14.83 -4.68
N THR A 432 6.28 -13.59 -4.44
CA THR A 432 5.85 -12.40 -5.19
C THR A 432 7.08 -11.62 -5.66
N PRO A 433 7.87 -12.13 -6.62
CA PRO A 433 9.12 -11.49 -7.01
C PRO A 433 8.84 -10.08 -7.51
N GLN A 434 9.35 -9.06 -6.82
CA GLN A 434 9.26 -7.72 -7.35
C GLN A 434 10.28 -7.56 -8.49
N HIS A 435 9.79 -7.36 -9.70
CA HIS A 435 10.53 -6.79 -10.83
C HIS A 435 11.69 -7.62 -11.49
N PRO A 436 11.79 -7.57 -12.83
CA PRO A 436 12.95 -8.08 -13.61
C PRO A 436 14.32 -7.45 -13.29
N THR A 437 14.41 -6.51 -12.35
CA THR A 437 15.64 -5.76 -12.03
C THR A 437 16.44 -6.40 -10.90
N TYR A 438 15.91 -7.42 -10.23
CA TYR A 438 16.58 -8.07 -9.10
C TYR A 438 17.65 -9.07 -9.51
N GLU A 439 17.62 -9.59 -10.75
CA GLU A 439 18.66 -10.47 -11.27
C GLU A 439 20.05 -9.81 -11.26
N GLU A 440 20.12 -8.51 -11.56
CA GLU A 440 21.38 -7.75 -11.57
C GLU A 440 21.98 -7.64 -10.16
N VAL A 441 21.17 -7.27 -9.16
CA VAL A 441 21.64 -7.13 -7.77
C VAL A 441 21.79 -8.48 -7.05
N ALA A 442 21.22 -9.55 -7.59
CA ALA A 442 21.41 -10.92 -7.10
C ALA A 442 22.79 -11.50 -7.46
N GLU A 443 23.59 -10.83 -8.32
CA GLU A 443 24.93 -11.29 -8.67
C GLU A 443 25.82 -11.40 -7.42
N PRO A 444 26.36 -12.60 -7.09
CA PRO A 444 27.06 -12.82 -5.82
C PRO A 444 28.24 -11.88 -5.56
N HIS A 445 28.92 -11.46 -6.63
CA HIS A 445 30.08 -10.56 -6.51
C HIS A 445 29.70 -9.17 -5.97
N ARG A 446 28.48 -8.68 -6.25
CA ARG A 446 27.99 -7.37 -5.77
C ARG A 446 27.73 -7.42 -4.28
N VAL A 447 27.03 -8.48 -3.84
CA VAL A 447 26.75 -8.75 -2.42
C VAL A 447 28.05 -8.93 -1.65
N GLN A 448 29.01 -9.67 -2.20
CA GLN A 448 30.32 -9.86 -1.59
C GLN A 448 31.08 -8.53 -1.46
N ALA A 449 31.20 -7.77 -2.54
CA ALA A 449 31.90 -6.47 -2.54
C ALA A 449 31.30 -5.50 -1.52
N MET A 450 29.96 -5.43 -1.45
CA MET A 450 29.26 -4.63 -0.45
C MET A 450 29.56 -5.09 0.97
N ASN A 451 29.45 -6.38 1.25
CA ASN A 451 29.68 -6.90 2.59
C ASN A 451 31.15 -6.77 3.03
N ASP A 452 32.10 -6.91 2.12
CA ASP A 452 33.52 -6.67 2.40
C ASP A 452 33.79 -5.21 2.76
N LEU A 453 33.18 -4.27 2.01
CA LEU A 453 33.28 -2.84 2.30
C LEU A 453 32.62 -2.47 3.65
N LEU A 454 31.43 -3.02 3.95
CA LEU A 454 30.76 -2.78 5.23
C LEU A 454 31.59 -3.31 6.41
N ARG A 455 32.16 -4.53 6.28
CA ARG A 455 33.07 -5.10 7.30
C ARG A 455 34.32 -4.24 7.48
N GLN A 456 34.90 -3.76 6.38
CA GLN A 456 36.03 -2.83 6.44
C GLN A 456 35.66 -1.54 7.19
N LYS A 457 34.51 -0.92 6.89
CA LYS A 457 34.07 0.32 7.55
C LYS A 457 33.79 0.14 9.03
N VAL A 458 33.26 -1.01 9.44
CA VAL A 458 33.14 -1.35 10.87
C VAL A 458 34.52 -1.46 11.53
N ALA A 459 35.47 -2.15 10.89
CA ALA A 459 36.83 -2.31 11.41
C ALA A 459 37.60 -0.97 11.52
N GLU A 460 37.33 -0.02 10.63
CA GLU A 460 37.86 1.35 10.67
C GLU A 460 37.22 2.20 11.79
N ASN A 461 36.03 1.82 12.28
CA ASN A 461 35.25 2.59 13.26
C ASN A 461 34.91 1.78 14.54
N PRO A 462 35.87 1.13 15.21
CA PRO A 462 35.59 0.15 16.28
C PRO A 462 34.93 0.73 17.53
N THR A 463 34.98 2.05 17.71
CA THR A 463 34.33 2.75 18.84
C THR A 463 32.91 3.22 18.51
N LYS A 464 32.60 3.39 17.22
CA LYS A 464 31.32 3.94 16.73
C LYS A 464 30.42 2.88 16.12
N ALA A 465 30.96 1.81 15.55
CA ALA A 465 30.21 0.84 14.77
C ALA A 465 30.42 -0.61 15.25
N THR A 466 29.38 -1.42 15.10
CA THR A 466 29.40 -2.87 15.27
C THR A 466 28.76 -3.52 14.05
N LEU A 467 29.05 -4.81 13.81
CA LEU A 467 28.53 -5.55 12.67
C LEU A 467 27.47 -6.55 13.13
N PHE A 468 26.36 -6.64 12.40
CA PHE A 468 25.46 -7.78 12.42
C PHE A 468 25.50 -8.50 11.06
N ASP A 469 25.90 -9.78 11.06
CA ASP A 469 26.08 -10.53 9.82
C ASP A 469 24.78 -11.22 9.37
N LEU A 470 23.86 -10.44 8.82
CA LEU A 470 22.61 -10.92 8.25
C LEU A 470 22.84 -11.82 7.01
N ASN A 471 23.90 -11.56 6.24
CA ASN A 471 24.31 -12.42 5.14
C ASN A 471 24.59 -13.85 5.62
N ALA A 472 25.37 -14.01 6.69
CA ALA A 472 25.64 -15.34 7.25
C ALA A 472 24.37 -16.03 7.79
N LEU A 473 23.39 -15.26 8.27
CA LEU A 473 22.12 -15.79 8.78
C LEU A 473 21.23 -16.32 7.66
N LEU A 474 21.12 -15.58 6.55
CA LEU A 474 20.17 -15.87 5.46
C LEU A 474 20.81 -16.57 4.27
N CYS A 475 22.14 -16.63 4.21
CA CYS A 475 22.93 -17.24 3.14
C CYS A 475 24.03 -18.11 3.74
N PRO A 476 23.68 -19.21 4.43
CA PRO A 476 24.66 -20.03 5.16
C PRO A 476 25.73 -20.67 4.25
N ASP A 477 25.43 -20.84 2.95
CA ASP A 477 26.39 -21.30 1.94
C ASP A 477 27.12 -20.15 1.22
N GLY A 478 26.79 -18.90 1.56
CA GLY A 478 27.35 -17.67 1.01
C GLY A 478 26.76 -17.22 -0.34
N SER A 479 25.84 -17.98 -0.94
CA SER A 479 25.34 -17.69 -2.29
C SER A 479 23.83 -17.84 -2.49
N THR A 480 23.18 -18.66 -1.66
CA THR A 480 21.77 -19.04 -1.85
C THR A 480 20.94 -18.51 -0.70
N PHE A 481 19.84 -17.82 -1.02
CA PHE A 481 18.94 -17.32 0.02
C PHE A 481 18.17 -18.47 0.64
N GLN A 482 18.21 -18.54 1.96
CA GLN A 482 17.40 -19.44 2.74
C GLN A 482 16.00 -18.85 2.87
N ALA A 483 15.10 -19.17 1.93
CA ALA A 483 13.72 -18.67 1.93
C ALA A 483 12.91 -19.05 3.18
N PHE A 484 13.31 -20.10 3.91
CA PHE A 484 12.58 -20.63 5.06
C PHE A 484 13.46 -20.87 6.29
N ALA A 485 12.96 -20.46 7.46
CA ALA A 485 13.44 -20.92 8.76
C ALA A 485 12.46 -21.97 9.32
N GLY A 486 12.80 -23.26 9.14
CA GLY A 486 11.84 -24.34 9.38
C GLY A 486 10.69 -24.27 8.38
N ASP A 487 9.45 -24.17 8.86
CA ASP A 487 8.26 -23.99 8.02
C ASP A 487 7.88 -22.52 7.80
N THR A 488 8.69 -21.58 8.31
CA THR A 488 8.38 -20.14 8.26
C THR A 488 9.05 -19.48 7.06
N LEU A 489 8.25 -18.92 6.15
CA LEU A 489 8.73 -18.11 5.03
C LEU A 489 9.35 -16.81 5.55
N LEU A 490 10.57 -16.49 5.12
CA LEU A 490 11.32 -15.33 5.61
C LEU A 490 11.06 -14.05 4.81
N SER A 491 10.91 -14.15 3.48
CA SER A 491 10.74 -13.00 2.58
C SER A 491 9.50 -13.15 1.70
N THR A 492 8.83 -12.04 1.41
CA THR A 492 7.66 -12.03 0.50
C THR A 492 8.05 -11.90 -0.97
N ASP A 493 9.08 -11.09 -1.25
CA ASP A 493 9.31 -10.56 -2.61
C ASP A 493 10.77 -10.53 -3.08
N GLY A 494 11.66 -11.19 -2.34
CA GLY A 494 13.09 -11.17 -2.63
C GLY A 494 13.89 -10.37 -1.63
N PHE A 495 13.25 -9.37 -1.02
CA PHE A 495 13.86 -8.45 -0.09
C PHE A 495 13.07 -8.37 1.21
N HIS A 496 11.81 -7.95 1.16
CA HIS A 496 11.02 -7.59 2.35
C HIS A 496 10.64 -8.79 3.18
N PHE A 497 10.97 -8.73 4.47
CA PHE A 497 10.66 -9.80 5.40
C PHE A 497 9.16 -9.90 5.67
N THR A 498 8.67 -11.14 5.79
CA THR A 498 7.34 -11.40 6.37
C THR A 498 7.27 -10.90 7.83
N PRO A 499 6.07 -10.78 8.44
CA PRO A 499 5.97 -10.46 9.87
C PRO A 499 6.78 -11.43 10.75
N GLU A 500 6.66 -12.73 10.48
CA GLU A 500 7.39 -13.78 11.21
C GLU A 500 8.90 -13.76 10.90
N GLY A 501 9.27 -13.54 9.64
CA GLY A 501 10.66 -13.37 9.22
C GLY A 501 11.34 -12.17 9.90
N SER A 502 10.62 -11.05 10.01
CA SER A 502 11.09 -9.84 10.72
C SER A 502 11.36 -10.15 12.19
N GLN A 503 10.51 -10.96 12.83
CA GLN A 503 10.71 -11.40 14.21
C GLN A 503 11.93 -12.32 14.36
N ILE A 504 12.15 -13.25 13.43
CA ILE A 504 13.31 -14.15 13.45
C ILE A 504 14.62 -13.37 13.30
N VAL A 505 14.67 -12.43 12.33
CA VAL A 505 15.83 -11.57 12.11
C VAL A 505 16.09 -10.69 13.33
N TRP A 506 15.04 -10.10 13.90
CA TRP A 506 15.13 -9.30 15.12
C TRP A 506 15.72 -10.10 16.30
N GLN A 507 15.15 -11.28 16.59
CA GLN A 507 15.63 -12.15 17.68
C GLN A 507 17.10 -12.56 17.48
N SER A 508 17.50 -12.84 16.24
CA SER A 508 18.89 -13.16 15.91
C SER A 508 19.85 -11.97 16.10
N MET A 509 19.34 -10.74 15.97
CA MET A 509 20.11 -9.51 16.12
C MET A 509 20.20 -9.03 17.58
N LEU A 510 19.28 -9.44 18.47
CA LEU A 510 19.27 -9.04 19.89
C LEU A 510 20.60 -9.22 20.62
N PRO A 511 21.35 -10.34 20.50
CA PRO A 511 22.66 -10.47 21.13
C PRO A 511 23.65 -9.38 20.70
N THR A 512 23.64 -9.02 19.41
CA THR A 512 24.48 -7.93 18.87
C THR A 512 24.03 -6.58 19.39
N ILE A 513 22.72 -6.36 19.50
CA ILE A 513 22.14 -5.13 20.07
C ILE A 513 22.56 -4.98 21.53
N TYR A 514 22.36 -6.02 22.36
CA TYR A 514 22.70 -5.97 23.79
C TYR A 514 24.21 -5.78 24.01
N ALA A 515 25.05 -6.47 23.25
CA ALA A 515 26.50 -6.26 23.29
C ALA A 515 26.89 -4.83 22.88
N THR A 516 26.22 -4.27 21.86
CA THR A 516 26.47 -2.89 21.41
C THR A 516 26.11 -1.87 22.49
N LEU A 517 24.97 -2.07 23.15
CA LEU A 517 24.44 -1.22 24.22
C LEU A 517 25.12 -1.45 25.59
N GLY A 518 25.89 -2.53 25.75
CA GLY A 518 26.49 -2.90 27.03
C GLY A 518 25.47 -3.41 28.05
N ILE A 519 24.37 -3.99 27.59
CA ILE A 519 23.32 -4.60 28.42
C ILE A 519 23.65 -6.08 28.59
N GLU A 520 23.65 -6.59 29.83
CA GLU A 520 23.74 -8.04 30.06
C GLU A 520 22.48 -8.71 29.50
N ALA A 521 22.65 -9.68 28.59
CA ALA A 521 21.52 -10.40 28.01
C ALA A 521 20.72 -11.09 29.11
N VAL A 522 19.43 -10.74 29.23
CA VAL A 522 18.51 -11.49 30.08
C VAL A 522 18.31 -12.85 29.40
N GLU A 523 18.77 -13.94 30.01
CA GLU A 523 18.46 -15.28 29.50
C GLU A 523 16.95 -15.43 29.33
N PRO A 524 16.46 -16.03 28.24
CA PRO A 524 15.06 -16.40 28.09
C PRO A 524 14.78 -17.60 29.00
N SER A 525 14.77 -17.41 30.32
CA SER A 525 14.23 -18.37 31.26
C SER A 525 13.48 -17.65 32.38
N GLN A 526 12.26 -18.14 32.62
CA GLN A 526 11.30 -17.70 33.65
C GLN A 526 10.37 -16.54 33.27
N ALA A 527 9.61 -16.71 32.19
CA ALA A 527 8.20 -16.35 32.25
C ALA A 527 7.55 -17.21 33.34
N THR A 528 7.51 -16.69 34.56
CA THR A 528 6.82 -17.30 35.70
C THR A 528 5.39 -17.63 35.32
N THR A 529 5.09 -18.93 35.37
CA THR A 529 3.74 -19.47 35.60
C THR A 529 3.17 -18.86 36.87
N THR A 530 2.53 -17.69 36.78
CA THR A 530 1.55 -17.28 37.78
C THR A 530 0.28 -18.08 37.55
N THR A 531 0.21 -19.20 38.26
CA THR A 531 -1.03 -19.88 38.61
C THR A 531 -1.97 -18.89 39.30
N ALA A 532 -3.16 -18.70 38.73
CA ALA A 532 -4.26 -18.06 39.44
C ALA A 532 -4.72 -18.98 40.59
N PRO A 533 -4.97 -18.49 41.81
CA PRO A 533 -5.62 -19.29 42.84
C PRO A 533 -7.11 -19.49 42.49
N ALA A 534 -7.57 -20.70 42.84
CA ALA A 534 -8.88 -21.34 42.65
C ALA A 534 -10.14 -20.46 42.56
#